data_AF-A0A1Z9PST5-F1
#
_entry.id   AF-A0A1Z9PST5-F1
#
_cell.length_a   1.000
_cell.length_b   1.000
_cell.length_c   1.000
_cell.angle_alpha   90.00
_cell.angle_beta   90.00
_cell.angle_gamma   90.00
#
_symmetry.space_group_name_H-M   'P 1'
#
loop_
_entity.id
_entity.type
_entity.pdbx_description
1 polymer ?
#
loop_
_entity_poly.entity_id
_entity_poly.type
_entity_poly.pdbx_seq_one_letter_code
_entity_poly.pdbx_strand_id
1 'polypeptide(L)' 'MSKRYCVDIDGTICSPTVGRDYHKAEPWKDRIEVLNKLYDEGHYIIYFTARAMGRFSEEPHSIASVK' A
#
# COMPACT_ATOMS: atom_id res chain seq x y z
N MET A 1 -22.43 -10.37 -5.89
CA MET A 1 -21.42 -11.35 -5.41
C MET A 1 -20.25 -10.58 -4.85
N SER A 2 -19.81 -10.87 -3.63
CA SER A 2 -18.61 -10.25 -3.06
C SER A 2 -17.35 -10.71 -3.82
N LYS A 3 -16.35 -9.84 -3.90
CA LYS A 3 -15.07 -10.03 -4.63
C LYS A 3 -13.93 -9.51 -3.75
N ARG A 4 -12.71 -9.92 -4.06
CA ARG A 4 -11.48 -9.43 -3.42
C ARG A 4 -10.70 -8.60 -4.43
N TYR A 5 -10.35 -7.38 -4.05
CA TYR A 5 -9.54 -6.45 -4.84
C TYR A 5 -8.17 -6.30 -4.19
N CYS A 6 -7.13 -6.59 -4.95
CA CYS A 6 -5.75 -6.36 -4.55
C CYS A 6 -5.32 -5.00 -5.10
N VAL A 7 -4.88 -4.10 -4.23
CA VAL A 7 -4.64 -2.69 -4.55
C VAL A 7 -3.27 -2.28 -4.02
N ASP A 8 -2.43 -1.74 -4.90
CA ASP A 8 -1.17 -1.11 -4.48
C ASP A 8 -1.43 0.27 -3.83
N ILE A 9 -0.43 0.84 -3.16
CA ILE A 9 -0.54 2.14 -2.50
C ILE A 9 0.08 3.25 -3.35
N ASP A 10 1.40 3.22 -3.52
CA ASP A 10 2.19 4.30 -4.10
C ASP A 10 2.04 4.35 -5.62
N GLY A 11 1.55 5.46 -6.16
CA GLY A 11 1.20 5.54 -7.59
C GLY A 11 -0.14 4.88 -7.94
N THR A 12 -0.90 4.43 -6.93
CA THR A 12 -2.26 3.89 -7.10
C THR A 12 -3.31 4.71 -6.37
N ILE A 13 -3.20 4.92 -5.05
CA ILE A 13 -4.15 5.74 -4.24
C ILE A 13 -3.52 7.02 -3.68
N CYS A 14 -2.20 7.17 -3.79
CA CYS A 14 -1.47 8.39 -3.45
C CYS A 14 -0.29 8.59 -4.41
N SER A 15 0.30 9.79 -4.40
CA SER A 15 1.52 10.05 -5.16
C SER A 15 2.67 9.16 -4.68
N PRO A 16 3.58 8.75 -5.58
CA PRO A 16 4.81 8.09 -5.17
C PRO A 16 5.73 9.09 -4.47
N THR A 17 6.55 8.61 -3.54
CA THR A 17 7.54 9.42 -2.81
C THR A 17 8.95 8.96 -3.12
N VAL A 18 9.93 9.88 -3.04
CA VAL A 18 11.34 9.50 -3.08
C VAL A 18 11.73 8.88 -1.74
N GLY A 19 12.41 7.74 -1.78
CA GLY A 19 12.79 7.01 -0.57
C GLY A 19 11.56 6.50 0.20
N ARG A 20 11.56 6.67 1.52
CA ARG A 20 10.50 6.18 2.44
C ARG A 20 9.75 7.32 3.13
N ASP A 21 9.71 8.49 2.48
CA ASP A 21 9.06 9.70 2.99
C ASP A 21 7.52 9.66 2.82
N TYR A 22 6.89 8.56 3.22
CA TYR A 22 5.46 8.31 2.98
C TYR A 22 4.52 9.38 3.54
N HIS A 23 4.96 10.14 4.54
CA HIS A 23 4.21 11.25 5.12
C HIS A 23 4.04 12.44 4.15
N LYS A 24 4.85 12.50 3.09
CA LYS A 24 4.74 13.51 2.01
C LYS A 24 3.88 13.03 0.84
N ALA A 25 3.34 11.81 0.90
CA ALA A 25 2.49 11.29 -0.17
C ALA A 25 1.16 12.05 -0.20
N GLU A 26 0.78 12.55 -1.37
CA GLU A 26 -0.48 13.27 -1.58
C GLU A 26 -1.58 12.28 -1.97
N PRO A 27 -2.73 12.27 -1.27
CA PRO A 27 -3.81 11.33 -1.54
C PRO A 27 -4.55 11.66 -2.84
N TRP A 28 -4.91 10.64 -3.62
CA TRP A 28 -5.80 10.76 -4.77
C TRP A 28 -7.22 10.39 -4.37
N LYS A 29 -7.95 11.38 -3.87
CA LYS A 29 -9.27 11.21 -3.23
C LYS A 29 -10.29 10.55 -4.14
N ASP A 30 -10.28 10.89 -5.43
CA ASP A 30 -11.12 10.29 -6.47
C ASP A 30 -10.99 8.77 -6.54
N ARG A 31 -9.75 8.25 -6.42
CA ARG A 31 -9.49 6.81 -6.44
C ARG A 31 -9.84 6.14 -5.12
N ILE A 32 -9.58 6.82 -4.01
CA ILE A 32 -9.95 6.36 -2.66
C ILE A 32 -11.48 6.23 -2.56
N GLU A 33 -12.23 7.17 -3.11
CA GLU A 33 -13.70 7.13 -3.15
C GLU A 33 -14.22 5.88 -3.88
N VAL A 34 -13.59 5.46 -4.98
CA VAL A 34 -13.94 4.22 -5.68
C VAL A 34 -13.73 2.99 -4.79
N LEU A 35 -12.61 2.94 -4.06
CA LEU A 35 -12.32 1.80 -3.16
C LEU A 35 -13.28 1.77 -1.95
N ASN A 36 -13.61 2.95 -1.40
CA ASN A 36 -14.60 3.06 -0.33
C ASN A 36 -15.97 2.58 -0.80
N LYS A 37 -16.40 2.98 -2.00
CA LYS A 37 -17.64 2.49 -2.60
C LYS A 37 -17.64 0.97 -2.77
N LEU A 38 -16.56 0.38 -3.30
CA LEU A 38 -16.44 -1.07 -3.42
C LEU A 38 -16.53 -1.76 -2.05
N TYR A 39 -15.90 -1.20 -1.02
CA TYR A 39 -16.00 -1.69 0.35
C TYR A 39 -17.44 -1.61 0.88
N ASP A 40 -18.12 -0.48 0.70
CA ASP A 40 -19.51 -0.25 1.10
C ASP A 40 -20.49 -1.20 0.39
N GLU A 41 -20.19 -1.60 -0.86
CA GLU A 41 -20.92 -2.61 -1.63
C GLU A 41 -20.67 -4.06 -1.14
N GLY A 42 -19.82 -4.25 -0.12
CA GLY A 42 -19.54 -5.55 0.49
C GLY A 42 -18.39 -6.31 -0.15
N HIS A 43 -17.52 -5.64 -0.91
CA HIS A 43 -16.28 -6.22 -1.41
C HIS A 43 -15.13 -6.10 -0.38
N TYR A 44 -14.13 -6.97 -0.53
CA TYR A 44 -12.95 -6.95 0.32
C TYR A 44 -11.78 -6.26 -0.39
N ILE A 45 -11.17 -5.27 0.26
CA ILE A 45 -10.03 -4.52 -0.27
C ILE A 45 -8.76 -4.98 0.46
N ILE A 46 -7.75 -5.39 -0.29
CA ILE A 46 -6.43 -5.82 0.19
C ILE A 46 -5.43 -4.79 -0.29
N TYR A 47 -4.78 -4.10 0.64
CA TYR A 47 -3.59 -3.33 0.30
C TYR A 47 -2.39 -4.27 0.18
N PHE A 48 -1.79 -4.33 -0.99
CA PHE A 48 -0.60 -5.12 -1.29
C PHE A 48 0.45 -4.22 -1.91
N THR A 49 1.46 -3.87 -1.11
CA THR A 49 2.41 -2.81 -1.46
C THR A 49 3.84 -3.22 -1.12
N ALA A 50 4.80 -2.62 -1.83
CA ALA A 50 6.22 -2.73 -1.54
C ALA A 50 6.71 -1.76 -0.44
N ARG A 51 5.81 -1.00 0.23
CA ARG A 51 6.23 -0.15 1.36
C ARG A 51 6.98 -0.98 2.41
N ALA A 52 8.04 -0.38 2.96
CA ALA A 52 9.00 -1.00 3.88
C ALA A 52 9.83 -2.19 3.32
N MET A 53 9.59 -2.64 2.08
CA MET A 53 10.49 -3.60 1.43
C MET A 53 11.90 -3.04 1.30
N GLY A 54 12.90 -3.91 1.38
CA GLY A 54 14.31 -3.52 1.35
C GLY A 54 14.78 -2.76 2.60
N ARG A 55 13.93 -2.55 3.62
CA ARG A 55 14.31 -1.81 4.83
C ARG A 55 15.54 -2.37 5.55
N PHE A 56 15.75 -3.67 5.42
CA PHE A 56 16.86 -4.41 6.03
C PHE A 56 17.76 -5.06 4.96
N SER A 57 17.79 -4.55 3.73
CA SER A 57 18.61 -5.12 2.64
C SER A 57 20.10 -5.15 2.96
N GLU A 58 20.56 -4.16 3.71
CA GLU A 58 21.97 -4.01 4.12
C GLU A 58 22.30 -4.81 5.39
N GLU A 59 21.31 -5.45 6.01
CA GLU A 59 21.53 -6.23 7.23
C GLU A 59 21.76 -7.71 6.89
N PRO A 60 22.66 -8.41 7.61
CA PRO A 60 22.78 -9.85 7.51
C PRO A 60 21.43 -10.55 7.75
N HIS A 61 21.18 -11.66 7.06
CA HIS A 61 19.92 -12.41 7.19
C HIS A 61 19.59 -12.79 8.64
N SER A 62 20.61 -13.11 9.45
CA SER A 62 20.44 -13.43 10.87
C SER A 62 19.85 -12.30 11.71
N ILE A 63 19.95 -11.06 11.25
CA ILE A 63 19.39 -9.87 11.90
C ILE A 63 18.07 -9.48 11.23
N ALA A 64 18.00 -9.53 9.90
CA ALA A 64 16.80 -9.15 9.16
C ALA A 64 15.61 -10.13 9.36
N SER A 65 15.86 -11.42 9.58
CA SER A 65 14.80 -12.45 9.68
C SER A 65 14.02 -12.43 11.01
N VAL A 66 14.54 -11.73 12.02
CA VAL A 66 13.94 -11.63 13.35
C VAL A 66 13.28 -10.26 13.61
N LYS A 67 13.27 -9.38 12.60
CA LYS A 67 12.64 -8.05 12.64
C LYS A 67 11.30 -8.06 11.91
#